data_AF-A0A0M1JDK4-F1
#
_entry.id   AF-A0A0M1JDK4-F1
#
_cell.length_a   1.000
_cell.length_b   1.000
_cell.length_c   1.000
_cell.angle_alpha   90.00
_cell.angle_beta   90.00
_cell.angle_gamma   90.00
#
_symmetry.space_group_name_H-M   'P 1'
#
loop_
_entity.id
_entity.type
_entity.pdbx_description
1 polymer ?
#
loop_
_entity_poly.entity_id
_entity_poly.type
_entity_poly.pdbx_seq_one_letter_code
_entity_poly.pdbx_strand_id
1 'polypeptide(L)'
;MLRRKSCFIIATNQSDYSAITDSEVIEIYTKDQQKVERGFRFLKDPMFMTSTLFLKSPKRIMALMMVMTLCLLVYSALELRIRRVLQANKATFVDQKGKPTAKPTARWVFQFFAGINIIIVGRKREIISNLNKIQLTLLELLGKHYQELYAGTG
;
A
#
# COMPACT_ATOMS: atom_id res chain seq x y z
N MET A 1 23.38 9.69 -36.87
CA MET A 1 24.23 10.13 -35.74
C MET A 1 23.39 10.09 -34.46
N LEU A 2 23.52 9.05 -33.64
CA LEU A 2 22.76 8.92 -32.38
C LEU A 2 23.30 9.94 -31.36
N ARG A 3 22.57 11.04 -31.14
CA ARG A 3 22.85 11.98 -30.04
C ARG A 3 22.60 11.27 -28.72
N ARG A 4 23.65 11.01 -27.94
CA ARG A 4 23.55 10.52 -26.56
C ARG A 4 22.80 11.57 -25.73
N LYS A 5 21.55 11.29 -25.36
CA LYS A 5 20.65 12.26 -24.68
C LYS A 5 20.81 12.28 -23.15
N SER A 6 21.48 11.29 -22.56
CA SER A 6 21.76 11.26 -21.12
C SER A 6 22.97 10.38 -20.78
N CYS A 7 23.67 10.72 -19.71
CA CYS A 7 24.70 9.91 -19.07
C CYS A 7 24.22 9.60 -17.65
N PHE A 8 24.29 8.33 -17.25
CA PHE A 8 23.87 7.86 -15.93
C PHE A 8 25.11 7.29 -15.23
N ILE A 9 25.48 7.88 -14.11
CA ILE A 9 26.67 7.51 -13.34
C ILE A 9 26.18 6.94 -12.01
N ILE A 10 26.58 5.71 -11.70
CA ILE A 10 26.31 5.08 -10.41
C ILE A 10 27.65 4.92 -9.70
N ALA A 11 27.74 5.42 -8.47
CA ALA A 11 28.87 5.19 -7.59
C ALA A 11 28.43 4.27 -6.46
N THR A 12 29.19 3.21 -6.18
CA THR A 12 28.95 2.27 -5.09
C THR A 12 30.18 2.23 -4.19
N ASN A 13 29.96 2.01 -2.89
CA ASN A 13 31.03 1.76 -1.92
C ASN A 13 31.49 0.29 -1.96
N GLN A 14 30.87 -0.55 -2.80
CA GLN A 14 31.26 -1.94 -2.93
C GLN A 14 32.51 -2.07 -3.81
N SER A 15 33.62 -2.45 -3.19
CA SER A 15 34.93 -2.61 -3.82
C SER A 15 35.17 -4.01 -4.39
N ASP A 16 34.35 -4.99 -4.00
CA ASP A 16 34.42 -6.36 -4.51
C ASP A 16 33.57 -6.51 -5.77
N TYR A 17 34.25 -6.57 -6.92
CA TYR A 17 33.65 -6.76 -8.25
C TYR A 17 33.05 -8.15 -8.47
N SER A 18 33.36 -9.13 -7.61
CA SER A 18 32.78 -10.48 -7.67
C SER A 18 31.50 -10.62 -6.85
N ALA A 19 31.27 -9.69 -5.91
CA ALA A 19 30.12 -9.74 -5.01
C ALA A 19 28.81 -9.29 -5.68
N ILE A 20 28.88 -8.35 -6.62
CA ILE A 20 27.70 -7.79 -7.31
C ILE A 20 28.07 -7.49 -8.76
N THR A 21 27.26 -7.97 -9.70
CA THR A 21 27.46 -7.70 -11.12
C THR A 21 27.00 -6.29 -11.48
N ASP A 22 27.60 -5.64 -12.48
CA ASP A 22 27.18 -4.32 -12.99
C ASP A 22 25.67 -4.24 -13.28
N SER A 23 25.09 -5.33 -13.80
CA SER A 23 23.64 -5.41 -14.07
C SER A 23 22.80 -5.39 -12.79
N GLU A 24 23.27 -6.04 -11.73
CA GLU A 24 22.61 -6.05 -10.42
C GLU A 24 22.73 -4.69 -9.75
N VAL A 25 23.87 -3.99 -9.88
CA VAL A 25 24.03 -2.60 -9.38
C VAL A 25 22.99 -1.67 -10.02
N ILE A 26 22.81 -1.75 -11.34
CA ILE A 26 21.79 -0.96 -12.06
C ILE A 26 20.38 -1.35 -11.58
N GLU A 27 20.10 -2.63 -11.42
CA GLU A 27 18.78 -3.11 -11.01
C GLU A 27 18.41 -2.67 -9.59
N ILE A 28 19.35 -2.76 -8.65
CA ILE A 28 19.19 -2.30 -7.26
C ILE A 28 18.88 -0.80 -7.26
N TYR A 29 19.73 0.01 -7.92
CA TYR A 29 19.58 1.46 -7.93
C TYR A 29 18.25 1.88 -8.57
N THR A 30 17.89 1.27 -9.70
CA THR A 30 16.69 1.66 -10.46
C THR A 30 15.40 1.19 -9.78
N LYS A 31 15.37 0.00 -9.19
CA LYS A 31 14.15 -0.52 -8.54
C LYS A 31 13.88 0.13 -7.19
N ASP A 32 14.90 0.39 -6.38
CA ASP A 32 14.70 0.90 -5.03
C ASP A 32 14.44 2.41 -5.00
N GLN A 33 15.04 3.18 -5.93
CA GLN A 33 14.75 4.61 -6.05
C GLN A 33 13.28 4.87 -6.44
N GLN A 34 12.71 4.07 -7.34
CA GLN A 34 11.29 4.17 -7.71
C GLN A 34 10.33 3.88 -6.55
N LYS A 35 10.72 3.06 -5.57
CA LYS A 35 9.89 2.80 -4.38
C LYS A 35 9.85 4.04 -3.48
N VAL A 36 11.00 4.69 -3.29
CA VAL A 36 11.12 5.90 -2.46
C VAL A 36 10.28 7.04 -3.04
N GLU A 37 10.34 7.28 -4.34
CA GLU A 37 9.55 8.32 -5.00
C GLU A 37 8.03 8.11 -4.86
N ARG A 38 7.57 6.86 -4.93
CA ARG A 38 6.16 6.53 -4.69
C ARG A 38 5.77 6.79 -3.23
N GLY A 39 6.65 6.51 -2.28
CA GLY A 39 6.46 6.84 -0.87
C GLY A 39 6.29 8.34 -0.62
N PHE A 40 7.15 9.17 -1.20
CA PHE A 40 7.02 10.63 -1.11
C PHE A 40 5.76 11.17 -1.80
N ARG A 41 5.32 10.56 -2.90
CA ARG A 41 4.05 10.91 -3.54
C ARG A 41 2.86 10.60 -2.63
N PHE A 42 2.89 9.46 -1.93
CA PHE A 42 1.88 9.10 -0.96
C PHE A 42 1.83 10.08 0.22
N LEU A 43 2.99 10.53 0.74
CA LEU A 43 3.05 11.55 1.78
C LEU A 43 2.45 12.90 1.34
N LYS A 44 2.36 13.16 0.04
CA LYS A 44 1.77 14.37 -0.54
C LYS A 44 0.32 14.16 -1.00
N ASP A 45 -0.25 12.98 -0.79
CA ASP A 45 -1.59 12.64 -1.30
C ASP A 45 -2.66 13.46 -0.54
N PRO A 46 -3.55 14.19 -1.25
CA PRO A 46 -4.63 14.99 -0.66
C PRO A 46 -5.56 14.21 0.28
N MET A 47 -5.65 12.89 0.12
CA MET A 47 -6.49 12.02 0.94
C MET A 47 -6.02 11.93 2.39
N PHE A 48 -4.76 12.30 2.70
CA PHE A 48 -4.28 12.46 4.08
C PHE A 48 -4.73 13.77 4.74
N MET A 49 -5.52 14.58 4.04
CA MET A 49 -5.99 15.88 4.48
C MET A 49 -4.85 16.76 5.02
N THR A 50 -3.64 16.61 4.50
CA THR A 50 -2.49 17.44 4.87
C THR A 50 -2.75 18.92 4.61
N SER A 51 -3.63 19.23 3.66
CA SER A 51 -4.12 20.58 3.36
C SER A 51 -5.10 21.12 4.40
N THR A 52 -5.77 20.29 5.20
CA THR A 52 -6.66 20.76 6.29
C THR A 52 -5.92 20.93 7.62
N LEU A 53 -4.76 20.30 7.76
CA LEU A 53 -3.86 20.46 8.90
C LEU A 53 -3.06 21.76 8.74
N PHE A 54 -3.57 22.87 9.27
CA PHE A 54 -2.85 24.15 9.33
C PHE A 54 -1.65 24.09 10.29
N LEU A 55 -0.52 23.62 9.78
CA LEU A 55 0.73 23.50 10.54
C LEU A 55 1.53 24.79 10.45
N LYS A 56 1.35 25.69 11.43
CA LYS A 56 2.07 26.98 11.48
C LYS A 56 3.48 26.90 12.07
N SER A 57 3.83 25.84 12.81
CA SER A 57 5.13 25.73 13.49
C SER A 57 5.95 24.54 12.99
N PRO A 58 7.29 24.69 12.87
CA PRO A 58 8.19 23.61 12.44
C PRO A 58 8.04 22.33 13.26
N LYS A 59 7.81 22.46 14.58
CA LYS A 59 7.58 21.33 15.49
C LYS A 59 6.39 20.47 15.07
N ARG A 60 5.26 21.09 14.70
CA ARG A 60 4.05 20.36 14.28
C ARG A 60 4.25 19.71 12.90
N ILE A 61 5.00 20.35 12.00
CA ILE A 61 5.36 19.76 10.70
C ILE A 61 6.19 18.49 10.91
N MET A 62 7.23 18.54 11.77
CA MET A 62 8.05 17.35 12.07
C MET A 62 7.22 16.22 12.70
N ALA A 63 6.33 16.53 13.65
CA ALA A 63 5.45 15.54 14.25
C ALA A 63 4.53 14.89 13.21
N LEU A 64 3.92 15.68 12.31
CA LEU A 64 3.09 15.14 11.24
C LEU A 64 3.91 14.26 10.29
N MET A 65 5.10 14.70 9.87
CA MET A 65 5.97 13.91 9.00
C MET A 65 6.32 12.55 9.60
N MET A 66 6.60 12.49 10.91
CA MET A 66 6.83 11.23 11.63
C MET A 66 5.62 10.30 11.57
N VAL A 67 4.43 10.83 11.89
CA VAL A 67 3.17 10.06 11.85
C VAL A 67 2.88 9.55 10.44
N MET A 68 3.03 10.41 9.42
CA MET A 68 2.79 10.01 8.04
C MET A 68 3.79 8.98 7.53
N THR A 69 5.05 9.05 7.98
CA THR A 69 6.08 8.04 7.67
C THR A 69 5.73 6.69 8.31
N LEU A 70 5.25 6.70 9.56
CA LEU A 70 4.75 5.50 10.23
C LEU A 70 3.56 4.91 9.48
N CYS A 71 2.60 5.74 9.05
CA CYS A 71 1.49 5.30 8.22
C CYS A 71 2.00 4.63 6.94
N LEU A 72 2.94 5.24 6.21
CA LEU A 72 3.51 4.65 5.00
C LEU A 72 4.14 3.27 5.25
N LEU A 73 4.82 3.09 6.38
CA LEU A 73 5.37 1.80 6.79
C LEU A 73 4.26 0.76 6.99
N VAL A 74 3.19 1.12 7.72
CA VAL A 74 2.04 0.25 7.96
C VAL A 74 1.36 -0.14 6.64
N TYR A 75 1.13 0.83 5.74
CA TYR A 75 0.57 0.57 4.42
C TYR A 75 1.45 -0.38 3.60
N SER A 76 2.78 -0.17 3.62
CA SER A 76 3.73 -1.04 2.90
C SER A 76 3.73 -2.46 3.45
N ALA A 77 3.65 -2.62 4.78
CA ALA A 77 3.55 -3.92 5.43
C ALA A 77 2.23 -4.63 5.08
N LEU A 78 1.11 -3.91 5.05
CA LEU A 78 -0.19 -4.44 4.63
C LEU A 78 -0.19 -4.85 3.16
N GLU A 79 0.39 -4.04 2.26
CA GLU A 79 0.56 -4.41 0.85
C GLU A 79 1.34 -5.70 0.69
N LEU A 80 2.45 -5.82 1.42
CA LEU A 80 3.28 -7.02 1.39
C LEU A 80 2.49 -8.25 1.86
N ARG A 81 1.74 -8.12 2.97
CA ARG A 81 0.91 -9.20 3.52
C ARG A 81 -0.16 -9.64 2.52
N ILE A 82 -0.93 -8.70 1.98
CA ILE A 82 -2.01 -8.98 1.02
C ILE A 82 -1.44 -9.66 -0.23
N ARG A 83 -0.34 -9.13 -0.80
CA ARG A 83 0.27 -9.70 -2.00
C ARG A 83 0.83 -11.10 -1.77
N ARG A 84 1.46 -11.36 -0.61
CA ARG A 84 1.94 -12.70 -0.25
C ARG A 84 0.81 -13.71 -0.17
N VAL A 85 -0.30 -13.33 0.48
CA VAL A 85 -1.49 -14.18 0.61
C VAL A 85 -2.12 -14.47 -0.75
N LEU A 86 -2.28 -13.46 -1.60
CA LEU A 86 -2.80 -13.62 -2.96
C LEU A 86 -1.89 -14.52 -3.81
N GLN A 87 -0.57 -14.33 -3.74
CA GLN A 87 0.40 -15.14 -4.46
C GLN A 87 0.39 -16.61 -4.01
N ALA A 88 0.37 -16.86 -2.69
CA ALA A 88 0.35 -18.20 -2.12
C ALA A 88 -0.90 -18.99 -2.56
N ASN A 89 -2.04 -18.31 -2.68
CA ASN A 89 -3.30 -18.92 -3.09
C ASN A 89 -3.59 -18.81 -4.60
N LYS A 90 -2.64 -18.31 -5.41
CA LYS A 90 -2.81 -18.02 -6.84
C LYS A 90 -4.08 -17.20 -7.15
N ALA A 91 -4.48 -16.35 -6.21
CA ALA A 91 -5.67 -15.52 -6.30
C ALA A 91 -5.35 -14.13 -6.83
N THR A 92 -6.36 -13.44 -7.35
CA THR A 92 -6.25 -12.06 -7.82
C THR A 92 -7.30 -11.19 -7.15
N PHE A 93 -6.97 -9.91 -6.99
CA PHE A 93 -7.89 -8.87 -6.56
C PHE A 93 -8.21 -7.95 -7.73
N VAL A 94 -9.34 -7.24 -7.72
CA VAL A 94 -9.64 -6.26 -8.76
C VAL A 94 -8.79 -5.00 -8.60
N ASP A 95 -8.32 -4.41 -9.70
CA ASP A 95 -7.66 -3.10 -9.70
C ASP A 95 -8.67 -1.95 -9.84
N GLN A 96 -8.17 -0.70 -9.87
CA GLN A 96 -9.01 0.51 -10.05
C GLN A 96 -9.77 0.55 -11.38
N LYS A 97 -9.37 -0.25 -12.37
CA LYS A 97 -10.01 -0.38 -13.68
C LYS A 97 -10.89 -1.63 -13.75
N GLY A 98 -11.08 -2.35 -12.64
CA GLY A 98 -11.85 -3.58 -12.55
C GLY A 98 -11.13 -4.83 -13.08
N LYS A 99 -9.84 -4.75 -13.42
CA LYS A 99 -9.07 -5.89 -13.95
C LYS A 99 -8.45 -6.72 -12.82
N PRO A 100 -8.33 -8.04 -12.97
CA PRO A 100 -7.67 -8.88 -11.99
C PRO A 100 -6.17 -8.55 -11.90
N THR A 101 -5.66 -8.40 -10.69
CA THR A 101 -4.26 -8.15 -10.38
C THR A 101 -3.80 -8.96 -9.15
N ALA A 102 -2.60 -9.50 -9.23
CA ALA A 102 -1.93 -10.14 -8.08
C ALA A 102 -1.17 -9.13 -7.20
N LYS A 103 -1.10 -7.85 -7.63
CA LYS A 103 -0.33 -6.80 -6.96
C LYS A 103 -1.19 -5.57 -6.62
N PRO A 104 -2.30 -5.72 -5.87
CA PRO A 104 -3.08 -4.56 -5.45
C PRO A 104 -2.26 -3.65 -4.52
N THR A 105 -2.65 -2.37 -4.45
CA THR A 105 -2.14 -1.44 -3.44
C THR A 105 -3.05 -1.47 -2.22
N ALA A 106 -2.50 -1.28 -1.02
CA ALA A 106 -3.30 -1.30 0.21
C ALA A 106 -4.27 -0.12 0.19
N ARG A 107 -3.84 1.02 -0.36
CA ARG A 107 -4.72 2.17 -0.63
C ARG A 107 -5.97 1.77 -1.41
N TRP A 108 -5.80 1.03 -2.51
CA TRP A 108 -6.95 0.57 -3.30
C TRP A 108 -7.80 -0.44 -2.54
N VAL A 109 -7.20 -1.37 -1.82
CA VAL A 109 -7.94 -2.32 -0.98
C VAL A 109 -8.80 -1.58 0.04
N PHE A 110 -8.27 -0.60 0.76
CA PHE A 110 -9.06 0.21 1.70
C PHE A 110 -10.17 0.99 1.02
N GLN A 111 -9.93 1.59 -0.15
CA GLN A 111 -10.96 2.26 -0.93
C GLN A 111 -12.05 1.29 -1.38
N PHE A 112 -11.70 0.06 -1.74
CA PHE A 112 -12.64 -0.97 -2.14
C PHE A 112 -13.49 -1.47 -0.97
N PHE A 113 -12.99 -1.37 0.26
CA PHE A 113 -13.73 -1.66 1.48
C PHE A 113 -14.48 -0.44 2.04
N ALA A 114 -14.30 0.74 1.45
CA ALA A 114 -15.05 1.92 1.83
C ALA A 114 -16.54 1.74 1.50
N GLY A 115 -17.42 2.21 2.39
CA GLY A 115 -18.87 2.07 2.22
C GLY A 115 -19.47 0.76 2.75
N ILE A 116 -18.66 -0.10 3.37
CA ILE A 116 -19.17 -1.15 4.27
C ILE A 116 -19.72 -0.44 5.52
N ASN A 117 -21.00 -0.67 5.81
CA ASN A 117 -21.70 0.00 6.91
C ASN A 117 -22.19 -1.01 7.94
N ILE A 118 -22.17 -0.64 9.22
CA ILE A 118 -22.82 -1.41 10.29
C ILE A 118 -24.19 -0.78 10.53
N ILE A 119 -25.24 -1.56 10.34
CA ILE A 119 -26.64 -1.19 10.62
C ILE A 119 -27.01 -1.81 11.95
N ILE A 120 -27.34 -0.97 12.93
CA ILE A 120 -27.80 -1.41 14.25
C ILE A 120 -29.32 -1.44 14.25
N VAL A 121 -29.91 -2.64 14.37
CA VAL A 121 -31.37 -2.82 14.45
C VAL A 121 -31.76 -3.08 15.90
N GLY A 122 -32.46 -2.11 16.51
CA GLY A 122 -32.82 -2.16 17.93
C GLY A 122 -31.62 -1.99 18.85
N ARG A 123 -31.56 -2.76 19.96
CA ARG A 123 -30.48 -2.69 20.96
C ARG A 123 -29.43 -3.81 20.87
N LYS A 124 -29.54 -4.75 19.91
CA LYS A 124 -28.72 -5.99 19.95
C LYS A 124 -28.29 -6.58 18.60
N ARG A 125 -28.79 -6.12 17.46
CA ARG A 125 -28.43 -6.72 16.16
C ARG A 125 -27.56 -5.77 15.35
N GLU A 126 -26.37 -6.23 15.01
CA GLU A 126 -25.45 -5.53 14.11
C GLU A 126 -25.45 -6.27 12.78
N ILE A 127 -25.93 -5.61 11.74
CA ILE A 127 -25.97 -6.14 10.38
C ILE A 127 -24.94 -5.39 9.56
N ILE A 128 -24.01 -6.11 8.96
CA ILE A 128 -23.02 -5.50 8.08
C ILE A 128 -23.57 -5.48 6.65
N SER A 129 -23.67 -4.27 6.09
CA SER A 129 -24.21 -4.01 4.75
C SER A 129 -23.10 -3.65 3.76
N ASN A 130 -23.37 -3.86 2.48
CA ASN A 130 -22.47 -3.63 1.33
C ASN A 130 -21.21 -4.51 1.27
N LEU A 131 -21.24 -5.71 1.88
CA LEU A 131 -20.18 -6.70 1.63
C LEU A 131 -20.37 -7.42 0.29
N ASN A 132 -19.34 -7.37 -0.54
CA ASN A 132 -19.30 -8.05 -1.84
C ASN A 132 -18.49 -9.36 -1.73
N LYS A 133 -18.76 -10.31 -2.63
CA LYS A 133 -18.03 -11.59 -2.76
C LYS A 133 -16.52 -11.40 -2.85
N ILE A 134 -16.05 -10.39 -3.59
CA ILE A 134 -14.61 -10.10 -3.72
C ILE A 134 -13.98 -9.70 -2.37
N GLN A 135 -14.70 -8.95 -1.54
CA GLN A 135 -14.23 -8.57 -0.20
C GLN A 135 -14.20 -9.81 0.72
N LEU A 136 -15.26 -10.63 0.69
CA LEU A 136 -15.32 -11.88 1.43
C LEU A 136 -14.17 -12.82 1.09
N THR A 137 -13.89 -13.04 -0.20
CA THR A 137 -12.76 -13.87 -0.64
C THR A 137 -11.44 -13.31 -0.13
N LEU A 138 -11.23 -11.99 -0.15
CA LEU A 138 -10.00 -11.43 0.40
C LEU A 138 -9.89 -11.65 1.92
N LEU A 139 -10.99 -11.47 2.67
CA LEU A 139 -11.03 -11.69 4.11
C LEU A 139 -10.78 -13.17 4.48
N GLU A 140 -11.38 -14.10 3.73
CA GLU A 140 -11.13 -15.54 3.84
C GLU A 140 -9.65 -15.87 3.68
N LEU A 141 -9.02 -15.33 2.64
CA LEU A 141 -7.60 -15.57 2.36
C LEU A 141 -6.68 -14.97 3.44
N LEU A 142 -7.04 -13.82 4.02
CA LEU A 142 -6.28 -13.18 5.08
C LEU A 142 -6.40 -13.90 6.44
N GLY A 143 -7.48 -14.65 6.64
CA GLY A 143 -7.71 -15.55 7.77
C GLY A 143 -8.88 -15.14 8.67
N LYS A 144 -9.25 -16.06 9.56
CA LYS A 144 -10.46 -15.97 10.39
C LYS A 144 -10.58 -14.68 11.21
N HIS A 145 -9.48 -14.17 11.75
CA HIS A 145 -9.48 -12.92 12.52
C HIS A 145 -10.01 -11.73 11.72
N TYR A 146 -9.72 -11.68 10.41
CA TYR A 146 -10.24 -10.63 9.55
C TYR A 146 -11.72 -10.83 9.26
N GLN A 147 -12.18 -12.08 9.10
CA GLN A 147 -13.59 -12.36 8.89
C GLN A 147 -14.43 -11.99 10.13
N GLU A 148 -13.94 -12.26 11.33
CA GLU A 148 -14.63 -11.96 12.58
C GLU A 148 -14.91 -10.46 12.74
N LEU A 149 -14.01 -9.59 12.25
CA LEU A 149 -14.25 -8.13 12.22
C LEU A 149 -15.39 -7.72 11.28
N TYR A 150 -15.74 -8.56 10.31
CA TYR A 150 -16.81 -8.35 9.33
C TYR A 150 -17.92 -9.40 9.44
N ALA A 151 -17.97 -10.15 10.55
CA ALA A 151 -19.04 -11.07 10.88
C ALA A 151 -19.95 -10.33 11.85
N GLY A 152 -21.01 -9.69 11.34
CA GLY A 152 -21.97 -9.00 12.21
C GLY A 152 -22.51 -9.94 13.29
N THR A 153 -22.83 -9.42 14.46
CA THR A 153 -23.52 -10.18 15.51
C THR A 153 -25.01 -10.31 15.16
N GLY A 154 -25.29 -11.11 14.15
CA GLY A 154 -26.64 -11.44 13.66
C GLY A 154 -27.08 -12.82 14.09
#